data_AF-A0A1Q1NIQ9-F1
#
_entry.id   AF-A0A1Q1NIQ9-F1
#
_cell.length_a   1.000
_cell.length_b   1.000
_cell.length_c   1.000
_cell.angle_alpha   90.00
_cell.angle_beta   90.00
_cell.angle_gamma   90.00
#
_symmetry.space_group_name_H-M   'P 1'
#
loop_
_entity.id
_entity.type
_entity.pdbx_description
1 polymer ?
#
loop_
_entity_poly.entity_id
_entity_poly.type
_entity_poly.pdbx_seq_one_letter_code
_entity_poly.pdbx_strand_id
1 'polypeptide(L)'
;MSVNWNRKLNSLNHTRIAFDVGKYKDGRIYSHKACIRMEKELQKETILYLCIPLLIIILGGAILIVPYGSKLVRGYGMMYTACGVDLFLPIPLYHPFPTHEGIHHFLALISQVLLVFCLMNGIIAGVLNFLQYSQRVKLEYRVLSYSLDTLFARSKRVYLRHYPDKKANFTIRDPEFQHILGSLLRDSIIHHQTLVDMMNNYHGLITYPVAVGYMTGAGGIGLGLLSILRALQKR
;
A
#
# COMPACT_ATOMS: atom_id res chain seq x y z
N MET A 1 -12.07 7.64 22.07
CA MET A 1 -13.19 6.91 21.43
C MET A 1 -12.93 6.54 19.95
N SER A 2 -11.96 7.16 19.23
CA SER A 2 -11.68 6.84 17.80
C SER A 2 -10.83 5.58 17.55
N VAL A 3 -10.04 5.10 18.53
CA VAL A 3 -9.14 3.94 18.35
C VAL A 3 -9.90 2.63 18.12
N ASN A 4 -11.12 2.50 18.68
CA ASN A 4 -11.91 1.27 18.58
C ASN A 4 -12.60 1.09 17.21
N TRP A 5 -12.94 2.20 16.55
CA TRP A 5 -13.48 2.20 15.18
C TRP A 5 -12.44 1.69 14.17
N ASN A 6 -11.20 2.16 14.33
CA ASN A 6 -10.08 1.75 13.49
C ASN A 6 -9.74 0.26 13.65
N ARG A 7 -9.91 -0.31 14.86
CA ARG A 7 -9.61 -1.72 15.10
C ARG A 7 -10.57 -2.67 14.39
N LYS A 8 -11.88 -2.38 14.43
CA LYS A 8 -12.91 -3.20 13.75
C LYS A 8 -12.79 -3.08 12.24
N LEU A 9 -12.53 -1.87 11.72
CA LEU A 9 -12.29 -1.64 10.30
C LEU A 9 -11.01 -2.33 9.82
N ASN A 10 -9.93 -2.25 10.58
CA ASN A 10 -8.68 -2.95 10.26
C ASN A 10 -8.83 -4.47 10.31
N SER A 11 -9.55 -5.01 11.30
CA SER A 11 -9.87 -6.44 11.35
C SER A 11 -10.67 -6.90 10.12
N LEU A 12 -11.70 -6.15 9.74
CA LEU A 12 -12.50 -6.44 8.55
C LEU A 12 -11.67 -6.35 7.27
N ASN A 13 -10.83 -5.32 7.14
CA ASN A 13 -9.95 -5.16 6.00
C ASN A 13 -8.91 -6.29 5.92
N HIS A 14 -8.26 -6.63 7.04
CA HIS A 14 -7.33 -7.78 7.08
C HIS A 14 -8.01 -9.09 6.69
N THR A 15 -9.23 -9.33 7.17
CA THR A 15 -9.98 -10.55 6.84
C THR A 15 -10.40 -10.57 5.37
N ARG A 16 -10.83 -9.45 4.81
CA ARG A 16 -11.19 -9.33 3.37
C ARG A 16 -9.97 -9.34 2.44
N ILE A 17 -8.80 -8.97 2.94
CA ILE A 17 -7.53 -9.11 2.21
C ILE A 17 -7.04 -10.57 2.25
N ALA A 18 -7.28 -11.27 3.36
CA ALA A 18 -6.83 -12.65 3.57
C ALA A 18 -7.77 -13.71 2.96
N PHE A 19 -9.07 -13.43 2.83
CA PHE A 19 -10.07 -14.35 2.32
C PHE A 19 -10.68 -13.88 0.99
N ASP A 20 -11.13 -14.84 0.18
CA ASP A 20 -11.85 -14.60 -1.07
C ASP A 20 -13.08 -13.71 -0.82
N VAL A 21 -13.18 -12.60 -1.57
CA VAL A 21 -14.25 -11.60 -1.36
C VAL A 21 -15.58 -12.10 -1.94
N GLY A 22 -15.55 -12.80 -3.08
CA GLY A 22 -16.74 -13.34 -3.74
C GLY A 22 -17.11 -14.74 -3.24
N LYS A 23 -18.30 -14.89 -2.66
CA LYS A 23 -18.93 -16.21 -2.44
C LYS A 23 -19.92 -16.48 -3.57
N TYR A 24 -19.65 -17.51 -4.36
CA TYR A 24 -20.49 -17.90 -5.49
C TYR A 24 -21.13 -19.26 -5.24
N LYS A 25 -22.43 -19.40 -5.56
CA LYS A 25 -23.17 -20.65 -5.35
C LYS A 25 -22.68 -21.82 -6.21
N ASP A 26 -22.07 -21.53 -7.36
CA ASP A 26 -21.47 -22.51 -8.28
C ASP A 26 -20.06 -22.98 -7.84
N GLY A 27 -19.66 -22.67 -6.60
CA GLY A 27 -18.38 -23.07 -6.02
C GLY A 27 -17.29 -22.01 -6.14
N ARG A 28 -16.05 -22.39 -5.81
CA ARG A 28 -14.93 -21.45 -5.67
C ARG A 28 -14.38 -21.04 -7.04
N ILE A 29 -14.80 -19.88 -7.57
CA ILE A 29 -14.29 -19.34 -8.85
C ILE A 29 -12.77 -19.21 -8.86
N TYR A 30 -12.18 -18.89 -7.70
CA TYR A 30 -10.74 -18.73 -7.51
C TYR A 30 -9.92 -20.00 -7.82
N SER A 31 -10.54 -21.19 -7.85
CA SER A 31 -9.85 -22.45 -8.21
C SER A 31 -9.71 -22.65 -9.73
N HIS A 32 -10.36 -21.81 -10.56
CA HIS A 32 -10.21 -21.90 -11.99
C HIS A 32 -8.78 -21.53 -12.42
N LYS A 33 -8.23 -22.29 -13.39
CA LYS A 33 -6.86 -22.07 -13.92
C LYS A 33 -6.60 -20.61 -14.35
N ALA A 34 -7.62 -19.94 -14.89
CA ALA A 34 -7.54 -18.53 -15.27
C ALA A 34 -7.29 -17.62 -14.05
N CYS A 35 -7.99 -17.83 -12.94
CA CYS A 35 -7.83 -17.06 -11.71
C CYS A 35 -6.46 -17.31 -11.06
N ILE A 36 -6.00 -18.56 -11.03
CA ILE A 36 -4.67 -18.92 -10.52
C ILE A 36 -3.57 -18.25 -11.36
N ARG A 37 -3.73 -18.18 -12.68
CA ARG A 37 -2.78 -17.47 -13.55
C ARG A 37 -2.76 -15.97 -13.26
N MET A 38 -3.93 -15.36 -13.10
CA MET A 38 -4.04 -13.93 -12.75
C MET A 38 -3.36 -13.61 -11.42
N GLU A 39 -3.49 -14.48 -10.42
CA GLU A 39 -2.80 -14.35 -9.14
C GLU A 39 -1.27 -14.42 -9.28
N LYS A 40 -0.76 -15.39 -10.07
CA LYS A 40 0.68 -15.53 -10.33
C LYS A 40 1.27 -14.34 -11.08
N GLU A 41 0.54 -13.78 -12.05
CA GLU A 41 0.94 -12.56 -12.74
C GLU A 41 1.02 -11.38 -11.77
N LEU A 42 0.04 -11.26 -10.88
CA LEU A 42 -0.01 -10.21 -9.88
C LEU A 42 1.16 -10.33 -8.88
N GLN A 43 1.50 -11.54 -8.44
CA GLN A 43 2.66 -11.78 -7.57
C GLN A 43 3.97 -11.29 -8.18
N LYS A 44 4.15 -11.45 -9.50
CA LYS A 44 5.33 -10.92 -10.20
C LYS A 44 5.35 -9.39 -10.19
N GLU A 45 4.20 -8.76 -10.42
CA GLU A 45 4.08 -7.30 -10.30
C GLU A 45 4.36 -6.86 -8.85
N THR A 46 3.89 -7.59 -7.84
CA THR A 46 4.18 -7.30 -6.42
C THR A 46 5.65 -7.28 -6.12
N ILE A 47 6.40 -8.26 -6.63
CA ILE A 47 7.85 -8.33 -6.46
C ILE A 47 8.53 -7.10 -7.07
N LEU A 48 8.07 -6.65 -8.25
CA LEU A 48 8.61 -5.43 -8.86
C LEU A 48 8.32 -4.19 -8.00
N TYR A 49 7.14 -4.08 -7.41
CA TYR A 49 6.78 -2.95 -6.55
C TYR A 49 7.51 -2.94 -5.20
N LEU A 50 8.09 -4.06 -4.75
CA LEU A 50 8.96 -4.11 -3.57
C LEU A 50 10.27 -3.32 -3.74
N CYS A 51 10.62 -2.92 -4.96
CA CYS A 51 11.74 -2.00 -5.18
C CYS A 51 11.50 -0.62 -4.55
N ILE A 52 10.24 -0.18 -4.43
CA ILE A 52 9.89 1.14 -3.86
C ILE A 52 10.33 1.28 -2.40
N PRO A 53 9.94 0.40 -1.46
CA PRO A 53 10.39 0.49 -0.08
C PRO A 53 11.90 0.33 0.07
N LEU A 54 12.56 -0.43 -0.81
CA LEU A 54 14.02 -0.53 -0.82
C LEU A 54 14.67 0.82 -1.14
N LEU A 55 14.17 1.55 -2.15
CA LEU A 55 14.63 2.89 -2.48
C LEU A 55 14.43 3.87 -1.33
N ILE A 56 13.30 3.76 -0.62
CA ILE A 56 13.01 4.56 0.57
C ILE A 56 14.08 4.31 1.64
N ILE A 57 14.41 3.05 1.95
CA ILE A 57 15.47 2.69 2.91
C ILE A 57 16.82 3.29 2.51
N ILE A 58 17.21 3.16 1.24
CA ILE A 58 18.49 3.68 0.72
C ILE A 58 18.55 5.21 0.87
N LEU A 59 17.48 5.92 0.48
CA LEU A 59 17.41 7.38 0.59
C LEU A 59 17.43 7.83 2.06
N GLY A 60 16.70 7.16 2.94
CA GLY A 60 16.70 7.45 4.38
C GLY A 60 18.09 7.24 5.01
N GLY A 61 18.79 6.18 4.61
CA GLY A 61 20.18 5.95 5.03
C GLY A 61 21.13 7.05 4.53
N ALA A 62 20.98 7.46 3.26
CA ALA A 62 21.79 8.53 2.69
C ALA A 62 21.62 9.87 3.43
N ILE A 63 20.39 10.20 3.86
CA ILE A 63 20.11 11.42 4.64
C ILE A 63 20.90 11.48 5.95
N LEU A 64 21.23 10.34 6.57
CA LEU A 64 22.03 10.30 7.80
C LEU A 64 23.54 10.21 7.50
N ILE A 65 23.92 9.32 6.58
CA ILE A 65 25.33 9.00 6.32
C ILE A 65 26.04 10.12 5.58
N VAL A 66 25.41 10.74 4.57
CA VAL A 66 26.03 11.77 3.74
C VAL A 66 26.43 13.01 4.56
N PRO A 67 25.54 13.65 5.35
CA PRO A 67 25.94 14.79 6.15
C PRO A 67 27.00 14.37 7.17
N TYR A 68 26.79 13.30 7.93
CA TYR A 68 27.74 12.87 8.95
C TYR A 68 29.15 12.55 8.40
N GLY A 69 29.22 11.80 7.28
CA GLY A 69 30.47 11.49 6.61
C GLY A 69 31.16 12.73 6.03
N SER A 70 30.39 13.66 5.44
CA SER A 70 30.96 14.92 4.94
C SER A 70 31.56 15.77 6.05
N LYS A 71 30.99 15.71 7.26
CA LYS A 71 31.45 16.45 8.43
C LYS A 71 32.74 15.86 9.02
N LEU A 72 32.85 14.54 9.03
CA LEU A 72 34.08 13.83 9.43
C LEU A 72 35.26 14.15 8.50
N VAL A 73 35.03 14.23 7.19
CA VAL A 73 36.10 14.44 6.20
C VAL A 73 36.57 15.89 6.14
N ARG A 74 35.66 16.87 6.23
CA ARG A 74 36.02 18.30 6.07
C ARG A 74 36.65 18.93 7.30
N GLY A 75 36.46 18.33 8.50
CA GLY A 75 36.83 18.95 9.76
C GLY A 75 35.94 20.17 10.07
N TYR A 76 35.65 20.43 11.34
CA TYR A 76 34.78 21.53 11.76
C TYR A 76 35.54 22.60 12.55
N GLY A 77 35.27 23.87 12.22
CA GLY A 77 35.77 25.02 12.98
C GLY A 77 34.86 25.46 14.13
N MET A 78 33.54 25.33 14.01
CA MET A 78 32.54 25.74 15.02
C MET A 78 31.56 24.59 15.29
N MET A 79 31.53 24.06 16.51
CA MET A 79 30.67 22.92 16.88
C MET A 79 29.22 23.29 17.18
N TYR A 80 28.99 24.52 17.65
CA TYR A 80 27.64 25.05 17.92
C TYR A 80 27.38 26.33 17.15
N THR A 81 26.12 26.54 16.77
CA THR A 81 25.64 27.85 16.34
C THR A 81 25.50 28.81 17.55
N ALA A 82 25.36 30.11 17.28
CA ALA A 82 25.06 31.11 18.32
C ALA A 82 23.78 30.80 19.13
N CYS A 83 22.88 29.98 18.58
CA CYS A 83 21.65 29.53 19.24
C CYS A 83 21.81 28.18 19.98
N GLY A 84 23.02 27.64 20.11
CA GLY A 84 23.28 26.37 20.80
C GLY A 84 22.87 25.12 20.03
N VAL A 85 22.59 25.23 18.72
CA VAL A 85 22.33 24.05 17.87
C VAL A 85 23.65 23.38 17.53
N ASP A 86 23.75 22.08 17.80
CA ASP A 86 24.91 21.26 17.47
C ASP A 86 24.94 21.01 15.95
N LEU A 87 26.05 21.40 15.33
CA LEU A 87 26.28 21.25 13.89
C LEU A 87 27.01 19.96 13.54
N PHE A 88 27.53 19.21 14.51
CA PHE A 88 28.29 17.99 14.30
C PHE A 88 27.39 16.77 14.07
N LEU A 89 26.22 16.72 14.70
CA LEU A 89 25.23 15.64 14.53
C LEU A 89 24.68 15.54 13.09
N PRO A 90 24.23 14.35 12.62
CA PRO A 90 23.64 14.17 11.29
C PRO A 90 22.50 15.16 11.01
N ILE A 91 21.63 15.35 12.00
CA ILE A 91 20.53 16.32 11.97
C ILE A 91 20.87 17.44 12.97
N PRO A 92 20.98 18.72 12.53
CA PRO A 92 21.26 19.83 13.42
C PRO A 92 20.03 20.10 14.30
N LEU A 93 20.14 19.78 15.60
CA LEU A 93 19.06 19.94 16.57
C LEU A 93 19.60 20.50 17.89
N TYR A 94 18.78 21.31 18.57
CA TYR A 94 19.08 21.76 19.92
C TYR A 94 18.87 20.61 20.91
N HIS A 95 19.85 20.41 21.80
CA HIS A 95 19.77 19.46 22.90
C HIS A 95 19.98 20.21 24.22
N PRO A 96 19.24 19.88 25.30
CA PRO A 96 19.40 20.51 26.60
C PRO A 96 20.69 20.08 27.34
N PHE A 97 21.54 19.28 26.69
CA PHE A 97 22.81 18.77 27.22
C PHE A 97 23.90 18.92 26.14
N PRO A 98 25.18 19.05 26.55
CA PRO A 98 26.29 19.16 25.61
C PRO A 98 26.48 17.86 24.82
N THR A 99 26.51 17.97 23.49
CA THR A 99 26.61 16.84 22.54
C THR A 99 27.89 16.83 21.72
N HIS A 100 28.87 17.68 22.10
CA HIS A 100 30.11 17.86 21.35
C HIS A 100 31.07 16.68 21.52
N GLU A 101 31.12 16.07 22.71
CA GLU A 101 32.05 14.98 23.02
C GLU A 101 31.46 13.96 24.01
N GLY A 102 32.07 12.77 24.04
CA GLY A 102 31.79 11.73 25.04
C GLY A 102 30.46 10.98 24.85
N ILE A 103 29.95 10.43 25.96
CA ILE A 103 28.76 9.55 25.97
C ILE A 103 27.50 10.28 25.47
N HIS A 104 27.38 11.57 25.77
CA HIS A 104 26.22 12.38 25.37
C HIS A 104 26.12 12.55 23.85
N HIS A 105 27.25 12.62 23.14
CA HIS A 105 27.28 12.63 21.67
C HIS A 105 26.68 11.34 21.11
N PHE A 106 27.14 10.18 21.58
CA PHE A 106 26.62 8.88 21.14
C PHE A 106 25.14 8.71 21.46
N LEU A 107 24.70 9.17 22.64
CA LEU A 107 23.30 9.11 23.03
C LEU A 107 22.41 9.95 22.10
N ALA A 108 22.84 11.16 21.76
CA ALA A 108 22.13 12.02 20.81
C ALA A 108 22.10 11.37 19.41
N LEU A 109 23.23 10.85 18.92
CA LEU A 109 23.31 10.19 17.62
C LEU A 109 22.41 8.96 17.54
N ILE A 110 22.43 8.09 18.55
CA ILE A 110 21.55 6.91 18.64
C ILE A 110 20.07 7.35 18.65
N SER A 111 19.73 8.41 19.39
CA SER A 111 18.36 8.90 19.43
C SER A 111 17.87 9.40 18.07
N GLN A 112 18.73 10.09 17.29
CA GLN A 112 18.40 10.54 15.93
C GLN A 112 18.25 9.36 14.97
N VAL A 113 19.13 8.36 15.05
CA VAL A 113 19.03 7.14 14.24
C VAL A 113 17.74 6.38 14.55
N LEU A 114 17.41 6.21 15.83
CA LEU A 114 16.16 5.55 16.25
C LEU A 114 14.93 6.31 15.76
N LEU A 115 14.92 7.64 15.90
CA LEU A 115 13.81 8.47 15.46
C LEU A 115 13.59 8.36 13.94
N VAL A 116 14.66 8.49 13.16
CA VAL A 116 14.58 8.30 11.70
C VAL A 116 14.13 6.89 11.36
N PHE A 117 14.69 5.87 12.01
CA PHE A 117 14.29 4.48 11.78
C PHE A 117 12.80 4.24 12.08
N CYS A 118 12.26 4.79 13.17
CA CYS A 118 10.84 4.71 13.51
C CYS A 118 9.96 5.38 12.44
N LEU A 119 10.32 6.60 12.01
CA LEU A 119 9.59 7.32 10.97
C LEU A 119 9.61 6.57 9.63
N MET A 120 10.78 6.06 9.24
CA MET A 120 10.97 5.28 8.01
C MET A 120 10.14 4.00 8.02
N ASN A 121 10.12 3.26 9.13
CA ASN A 121 9.26 2.08 9.25
C ASN A 121 7.78 2.42 9.11
N GLY A 122 7.33 3.53 9.67
CA GLY A 122 5.95 4.00 9.50
C GLY A 122 5.60 4.26 8.03
N ILE A 123 6.49 4.93 7.29
CA ILE A 123 6.32 5.21 5.85
C ILE A 123 6.31 3.89 5.06
N ILE A 124 7.27 3.01 5.29
CA ILE A 124 7.39 1.72 4.60
C ILE A 124 6.15 0.86 4.86
N ALA A 125 5.70 0.77 6.11
CA ALA A 125 4.48 0.04 6.46
C ALA A 125 3.25 0.61 5.74
N GLY A 126 3.13 1.93 5.64
CA GLY A 126 2.06 2.59 4.89
C GLY A 126 2.09 2.25 3.40
N VAL A 127 3.26 2.33 2.77
CA VAL A 127 3.45 1.99 1.34
C VAL A 127 3.14 0.52 1.08
N LEU A 128 3.63 -0.39 1.93
CA LEU A 128 3.35 -1.82 1.80
C LEU A 128 1.86 -2.13 1.96
N ASN A 129 1.18 -1.52 2.92
CA ASN A 129 -0.26 -1.67 3.10
C ASN A 129 -1.04 -1.20 1.86
N PHE A 130 -0.65 -0.05 1.31
CA PHE A 130 -1.23 0.49 0.08
C PHE A 130 -1.04 -0.42 -1.14
N LEU A 131 0.17 -0.93 -1.33
CA LEU A 131 0.49 -1.86 -2.42
C LEU A 131 -0.33 -3.14 -2.30
N GLN A 132 -0.35 -3.76 -1.11
CA GLN A 132 -1.12 -4.98 -0.86
C GLN A 132 -2.61 -4.79 -1.12
N TYR A 133 -3.17 -3.69 -0.62
CA TYR A 133 -4.59 -3.38 -0.80
C TYR A 133 -4.94 -3.16 -2.28
N SER A 134 -4.16 -2.32 -2.97
CA SER A 134 -4.38 -1.99 -4.38
C SER A 134 -4.31 -3.23 -5.28
N GLN A 135 -3.36 -4.12 -4.98
CA GLN A 135 -3.21 -5.39 -5.67
C GLN A 135 -4.38 -6.33 -5.42
N ARG A 136 -4.84 -6.45 -4.17
CA ARG A 136 -6.00 -7.27 -3.86
C ARG A 136 -7.24 -6.79 -4.61
N VAL A 137 -7.51 -5.49 -4.61
CA VAL A 137 -8.64 -4.90 -5.35
C VAL A 137 -8.50 -5.16 -6.85
N LYS A 138 -7.31 -4.98 -7.44
CA LYS A 138 -7.05 -5.29 -8.85
C LYS A 138 -7.35 -6.76 -9.19
N LEU A 139 -6.94 -7.69 -8.33
CA LEU A 139 -7.24 -9.11 -8.51
C LEU A 139 -8.74 -9.37 -8.47
N GLU A 140 -9.44 -8.83 -7.49
CA GLU A 140 -10.88 -9.06 -7.34
C GLU A 140 -11.70 -8.49 -8.50
N TYR A 141 -11.32 -7.32 -9.04
CA TYR A 141 -11.94 -6.80 -10.27
C TYR A 141 -11.70 -7.72 -11.47
N ARG A 142 -10.50 -8.30 -11.61
CA ARG A 142 -10.23 -9.28 -12.67
C ARG A 142 -11.05 -10.56 -12.50
N VAL A 143 -11.20 -11.05 -11.26
CA VAL A 143 -12.06 -12.21 -10.94
C VAL A 143 -13.52 -11.89 -11.23
N LEU A 144 -13.99 -10.69 -10.89
CA LEU A 144 -15.34 -10.25 -11.19
C LEU A 144 -15.58 -10.19 -12.72
N SER A 145 -14.66 -9.60 -13.48
CA SER A 145 -14.73 -9.59 -14.95
C SER A 145 -14.83 -11.01 -15.51
N TYR A 146 -13.93 -11.90 -15.07
CA TYR A 146 -13.96 -13.31 -15.48
C TYR A 146 -15.27 -14.01 -15.11
N SER A 147 -15.87 -13.67 -13.95
CA SER A 147 -17.13 -14.25 -13.51
C SER A 147 -18.31 -13.86 -14.41
N LEU A 148 -18.28 -12.63 -14.95
CA LEU A 148 -19.27 -12.12 -15.91
C LEU A 148 -19.04 -12.71 -17.31
N ASP A 149 -17.79 -12.76 -17.77
CA ASP A 149 -17.43 -13.32 -19.08
C ASP A 149 -17.81 -14.81 -19.19
N THR A 150 -17.69 -15.54 -18.09
CA THR A 150 -18.02 -16.98 -18.04
C THR A 150 -19.43 -17.28 -17.53
N LEU A 151 -20.25 -16.26 -17.26
CA LEU A 151 -21.55 -16.39 -16.63
C LEU A 151 -22.46 -17.37 -17.38
N PHE A 152 -22.60 -17.22 -18.69
CA PHE A 152 -23.45 -18.10 -19.50
C PHE A 152 -22.95 -19.55 -19.52
N ALA A 153 -21.64 -19.74 -19.70
CA ALA A 153 -21.03 -21.07 -19.72
C ALA A 153 -21.19 -21.80 -18.37
N ARG A 154 -21.05 -21.06 -17.27
CA ARG A 154 -21.24 -21.56 -15.90
C ARG A 154 -22.69 -21.87 -15.60
N SER A 155 -23.60 -20.94 -15.93
CA SER A 155 -25.04 -21.15 -15.78
C SER A 155 -25.50 -22.40 -16.53
N LYS A 156 -24.99 -22.61 -17.75
CA LYS A 156 -25.27 -23.83 -18.53
C LYS A 156 -24.73 -25.08 -17.86
N ARG A 157 -23.52 -25.04 -17.30
CA ARG A 157 -22.92 -26.16 -16.58
C ARG A 157 -23.73 -26.54 -15.33
N VAL A 158 -24.16 -25.56 -14.54
CA VAL A 158 -24.99 -25.78 -13.34
C VAL A 158 -26.36 -26.35 -13.73
N TYR A 159 -27.00 -25.76 -14.75
CA TYR A 159 -28.30 -26.23 -15.24
C TYR A 159 -28.24 -27.69 -15.72
N LEU A 160 -27.24 -28.04 -16.55
CA LEU A 160 -27.07 -29.42 -17.04
C LEU A 160 -26.68 -30.42 -15.94
N ARG A 161 -26.14 -29.95 -14.81
CA ARG A 161 -25.88 -30.80 -13.64
C ARG A 161 -27.16 -31.11 -12.87
N HIS A 162 -28.11 -30.18 -12.82
CA HIS A 162 -29.41 -30.40 -12.17
C HIS A 162 -30.42 -31.11 -13.10
N TYR A 163 -30.33 -30.91 -14.41
CA TYR A 163 -31.21 -31.51 -15.41
C TYR A 163 -30.41 -32.25 -16.49
N PRO A 164 -29.80 -33.41 -16.18
CA PRO A 164 -28.96 -34.15 -17.12
C PRO A 164 -29.73 -34.58 -18.38
N ASP A 165 -31.02 -34.90 -18.24
CA ASP A 165 -31.88 -35.41 -19.32
C ASP A 165 -32.28 -34.32 -20.33
N LYS A 166 -32.20 -33.05 -19.94
CA LYS A 166 -32.56 -31.90 -20.81
C LYS A 166 -31.42 -31.44 -21.72
N LYS A 167 -30.29 -32.17 -21.77
CA LYS A 167 -29.11 -31.79 -22.55
C LYS A 167 -29.38 -31.63 -24.06
N ALA A 168 -30.31 -32.43 -24.61
CA ALA A 168 -30.68 -32.39 -26.03
C ALA A 168 -31.61 -31.23 -26.40
N ASN A 169 -32.47 -30.77 -25.47
CA ASN A 169 -33.50 -29.73 -25.69
C ASN A 169 -33.21 -28.42 -24.95
N PHE A 170 -31.93 -28.13 -24.71
CA PHE A 170 -31.52 -26.91 -23.99
C PHE A 170 -31.98 -25.65 -24.75
N THR A 171 -32.79 -24.82 -24.09
CA THR A 171 -33.24 -23.53 -24.62
C THR A 171 -32.91 -22.43 -23.62
N ILE A 172 -32.29 -21.34 -24.10
CA ILE A 172 -31.90 -20.19 -23.26
C ILE A 172 -33.12 -19.53 -22.59
N ARG A 173 -34.31 -19.64 -23.18
CA ARG A 173 -35.57 -19.10 -22.65
C ARG A 173 -36.25 -20.01 -21.62
N ASP A 174 -35.66 -21.14 -21.24
CA ASP A 174 -36.23 -21.99 -20.18
C ASP A 174 -36.30 -21.18 -18.87
N PRO A 175 -37.47 -21.04 -18.23
CA PRO A 175 -37.61 -20.32 -16.95
C PRO A 175 -36.66 -20.84 -15.87
N GLU A 176 -36.37 -22.14 -15.83
CA GLU A 176 -35.43 -22.73 -14.87
C GLU A 176 -33.98 -22.29 -15.14
N PHE A 177 -33.60 -22.20 -16.41
CA PHE A 177 -32.29 -21.69 -16.81
C PHE A 177 -32.14 -20.19 -16.50
N GLN A 178 -33.18 -19.40 -16.77
CA GLN A 178 -33.24 -17.98 -16.44
C GLN A 178 -33.15 -17.74 -14.93
N HIS A 179 -33.76 -18.60 -14.12
CA HIS A 179 -33.65 -18.51 -12.66
C HIS A 179 -32.21 -18.74 -12.17
N ILE A 180 -31.53 -19.77 -12.68
CA ILE A 180 -30.12 -20.05 -12.34
C ILE A 180 -29.21 -18.90 -12.80
N LEU A 181 -29.39 -18.43 -14.03
CA LEU A 181 -28.65 -17.31 -14.58
C LEU A 181 -28.84 -16.05 -13.73
N GLY A 182 -30.07 -15.74 -13.35
CA GLY A 182 -30.41 -14.62 -12.47
C GLY A 182 -29.74 -14.74 -11.10
N SER A 183 -29.71 -15.93 -10.50
CA SER A 183 -29.01 -16.12 -9.21
C SER A 183 -27.50 -15.91 -9.33
N LEU A 184 -26.86 -16.39 -10.40
CA LEU A 184 -25.41 -16.23 -10.60
C LEU A 184 -25.02 -14.78 -10.95
N LEU A 185 -25.89 -14.08 -11.68
CA LEU A 185 -25.75 -12.66 -11.94
C LEU A 185 -25.87 -11.86 -10.64
N ARG A 186 -26.83 -12.21 -9.77
CA ARG A 186 -27.00 -11.60 -8.45
C ARG A 186 -25.75 -11.77 -7.59
N ASP A 187 -25.14 -12.95 -7.57
CA ASP A 187 -23.88 -13.19 -6.84
C ASP A 187 -22.76 -12.25 -7.33
N SER A 188 -22.67 -12.02 -8.65
CA SER A 188 -21.69 -11.12 -9.27
C SER A 188 -21.94 -9.65 -8.91
N ILE A 189 -23.21 -9.23 -8.86
CA ILE A 189 -23.60 -7.87 -8.42
C ILE A 189 -23.25 -7.65 -6.95
N ILE A 190 -23.55 -8.62 -6.08
CA ILE A 190 -23.21 -8.54 -4.65
C ILE A 190 -21.68 -8.44 -4.46
N HIS A 191 -20.91 -9.19 -5.24
CA HIS A 191 -19.45 -9.09 -5.22
C HIS A 191 -18.98 -7.69 -5.63
N HIS A 192 -19.53 -7.12 -6.70
CA HIS A 192 -19.21 -5.75 -7.11
C HIS A 192 -19.54 -4.71 -6.02
N GLN A 193 -20.72 -4.79 -5.42
CA GLN A 193 -21.12 -3.88 -4.33
C GLN A 193 -20.15 -3.97 -3.15
N THR A 194 -19.75 -5.20 -2.79
CA THR A 194 -18.76 -5.43 -1.72
C THR A 194 -17.41 -4.79 -2.04
N LEU A 195 -16.97 -4.84 -3.32
CA LEU A 195 -15.73 -4.20 -3.76
C LEU A 195 -15.80 -2.67 -3.71
N VAL A 196 -16.92 -2.09 -4.13
CA VAL A 196 -17.16 -0.65 -4.04
C VAL A 196 -17.14 -0.19 -2.58
N ASP A 197 -17.79 -0.93 -1.68
CA ASP A 197 -17.76 -0.63 -0.25
C ASP A 197 -16.34 -0.73 0.32
N MET A 198 -15.56 -1.74 -0.07
CA MET A 198 -14.16 -1.85 0.32
C MET A 198 -13.37 -0.61 -0.15
N MET A 199 -13.48 -0.24 -1.43
CA MET A 199 -12.79 0.92 -1.98
C MET A 199 -13.18 2.23 -1.29
N ASN A 200 -14.46 2.47 -1.04
CA ASN A 200 -14.93 3.68 -0.37
C ASN A 200 -14.36 3.79 1.06
N ASN A 201 -14.35 2.67 1.80
CA ASN A 201 -13.75 2.62 3.13
C ASN A 201 -12.25 2.87 3.11
N TYR A 202 -11.55 2.32 2.12
CA TYR A 202 -10.11 2.50 1.99
C TYR A 202 -9.72 3.90 1.52
N HIS A 203 -10.51 4.49 0.63
CA HIS A 203 -10.32 5.85 0.15
C HIS A 203 -10.27 6.85 1.31
N GLY A 204 -11.25 6.77 2.23
CA GLY A 204 -11.25 7.62 3.42
C GLY A 204 -10.01 7.48 4.31
N LEU A 205 -9.38 6.30 4.34
CA LEU A 205 -8.17 6.03 5.12
C LEU A 205 -6.90 6.58 4.44
N ILE A 206 -6.82 6.55 3.11
CA ILE A 206 -5.59 6.91 2.38
C ILE A 206 -5.53 8.37 1.95
N THR A 207 -6.66 9.05 1.79
CA THR A 207 -6.68 10.41 1.21
C THR A 207 -5.84 11.40 2.01
N TYR A 208 -5.96 11.39 3.35
CA TYR A 208 -5.18 12.32 4.18
C TYR A 208 -3.68 12.00 4.20
N PRO A 209 -3.23 10.75 4.46
CA PRO A 209 -1.80 10.42 4.41
C PRO A 209 -1.16 10.72 3.06
N VAL A 210 -1.87 10.43 1.95
CA VAL A 210 -1.36 10.71 0.59
C VAL A 210 -1.25 12.21 0.34
N ALA A 211 -2.26 12.99 0.74
CA ALA A 211 -2.22 14.46 0.59
C ALA A 211 -1.06 15.08 1.40
N VAL A 212 -0.87 14.65 2.66
CA VAL A 212 0.24 15.12 3.50
C VAL A 212 1.59 14.71 2.90
N GLY A 213 1.71 13.46 2.44
CA GLY A 213 2.93 12.97 1.79
C GLY A 213 3.27 13.76 0.53
N TYR A 214 2.26 14.05 -0.31
CA TYR A 214 2.42 14.86 -1.52
C TYR A 214 2.85 16.29 -1.21
N MET A 215 2.18 16.96 -0.28
CA MET A 215 2.52 18.32 0.16
C MET A 215 3.93 18.40 0.74
N THR A 216 4.31 17.41 1.57
CA THR A 216 5.65 17.35 2.17
C THR A 216 6.71 17.10 1.11
N GLY A 217 6.47 16.19 0.16
CA GLY A 217 7.38 15.91 -0.95
C GLY A 217 7.57 17.11 -1.87
N ALA A 218 6.47 17.74 -2.29
CA ALA A 218 6.51 18.94 -3.13
C ALA A 218 7.22 20.11 -2.43
N GLY A 219 6.91 20.34 -1.15
CA GLY A 219 7.56 21.35 -0.32
C GLY A 219 9.06 21.09 -0.18
N GLY A 220 9.47 19.85 0.08
CA GLY A 220 10.87 19.46 0.18
C GLY A 220 11.64 19.70 -1.11
N ILE A 221 11.08 19.32 -2.26
CA ILE A 221 11.68 19.58 -3.58
C ILE A 221 11.78 21.09 -3.83
N GLY A 222 10.73 21.84 -3.55
CA GLY A 222 10.71 23.30 -3.72
C GLY A 222 11.77 24.01 -2.88
N LEU A 223 11.90 23.65 -1.60
CA LEU A 223 12.95 24.18 -0.71
C LEU A 223 14.35 23.78 -1.16
N GLY A 224 14.51 22.54 -1.66
CA GLY A 224 15.77 22.07 -2.25
C GLY A 224 16.21 22.92 -3.45
N LEU A 225 15.29 23.17 -4.39
CA LEU A 225 15.56 24.02 -5.56
C LEU A 225 15.90 25.46 -5.17
N LEU A 226 15.16 26.05 -4.22
CA LEU A 226 15.45 27.40 -3.71
C LEU A 226 16.85 27.47 -3.06
N SER A 227 17.25 26.43 -2.34
CA SER A 227 18.57 26.37 -1.69
C SER A 227 19.70 26.30 -2.72
N ILE A 228 19.53 25.52 -3.78
CA ILE A 228 20.48 25.44 -4.90
C ILE A 228 20.57 26.79 -5.62
N LEU A 229 19.42 27.42 -5.91
CA LEU A 229 19.37 28.70 -6.62
C LEU A 229 20.06 29.82 -5.83
N ARG A 230 19.84 29.87 -4.51
CA ARG A 230 20.56 30.81 -3.62
C ARG A 230 22.05 30.54 -3.55
N ALA A 231 22.48 29.28 -3.60
CA ALA A 231 23.90 28.93 -3.61
C ALA A 231 24.59 29.36 -4.92
N LEU A 232 23.88 29.30 -6.05
CA LEU A 232 24.37 29.76 -7.35
C LEU A 232 24.48 31.28 -7.45
N GLN A 233 23.55 32.03 -6.83
CA GLN A 233 23.58 33.51 -6.81
C GLN A 233 24.67 34.11 -5.90
N LYS A 234 25.22 33.33 -4.97
CA LYS A 234 26.31 33.76 -4.07
C LYS A 234 27.71 33.52 -4.62
N ARG A 235 27.83 32.90 -5.81
CA ARG A 235 29.06 32.83 -6.60
C ARG A 235 29.10 33.96 -7.60
#